data_AF-A0A4S0R3D5-F1
#
_entry.id   AF-A0A4S0R3D5-F1
#
_cell.length_a   1.000
_cell.length_b   1.000
_cell.length_c   1.000
_cell.angle_alpha   90.00
_cell.angle_beta   90.00
_cell.angle_gamma   90.00
#
_symmetry.space_group_name_H-M   'P 1'
#
loop_
_entity.id
_entity.type
_entity.pdbx_description
1 polymer ?
#
loop_
_entity_poly.entity_id
_entity_poly.type
_entity_poly.pdbx_seq_one_letter_code
_entity_poly.pdbx_strand_id
1 'polypeptide(L)'
;PTEASLATLKALHRQHPQAIAFENLDPFLGHARKLDLASLQDKIFTHGRGGYCYEHNLLFMHALTALGFEVSGLAARVLWGQPDDAITARSHMLLRVEFDGHTYLADVGFGGLTLTAPL
;
A
#
# COMPACT_ATOMS: atom_id res chain seq x y z
N PRO A 1 12.82 8.05 -11.75
CA PRO A 1 13.19 6.73 -12.32
C PRO A 1 11.93 6.03 -12.85
N THR A 2 11.95 5.55 -14.09
CA THR A 2 10.77 5.00 -14.78
C THR A 2 10.92 3.54 -15.19
N GLU A 3 12.01 2.88 -14.78
CA GLU A 3 12.28 1.47 -15.08
C GLU A 3 12.03 0.58 -13.87
N ALA A 4 11.66 -0.68 -14.12
CA ALA A 4 11.59 -1.71 -13.09
C ALA A 4 13.01 -2.07 -12.61
N SER A 5 13.40 -1.53 -11.46
CA SER A 5 14.66 -1.86 -10.78
C SER A 5 14.47 -1.87 -9.27
N LEU A 6 15.30 -2.62 -8.55
CA LEU A 6 15.28 -2.61 -7.08
C LEU A 6 15.51 -1.21 -6.50
N ALA A 7 16.31 -0.38 -7.18
CA ALA A 7 16.51 1.03 -6.80
C ALA A 7 15.22 1.84 -6.94
N THR A 8 14.47 1.67 -8.03
CA THR A 8 13.15 2.29 -8.21
C THR A 8 12.17 1.80 -7.14
N LEU A 9 12.10 0.49 -6.87
CA LEU A 9 11.19 -0.06 -5.85
C LEU A 9 11.49 0.52 -4.46
N LYS A 10 12.77 0.55 -4.05
CA LYS A 10 13.19 1.16 -2.77
C LYS A 10 12.88 2.65 -2.71
N ALA A 11 13.12 3.39 -3.80
CA ALA A 11 12.86 4.82 -3.85
C ALA A 11 11.36 5.12 -3.69
N LEU A 12 10.50 4.43 -4.45
CA LEU A 12 9.05 4.60 -4.40
C LEU A 12 8.48 4.17 -3.05
N HIS A 13 8.90 3.03 -2.52
CA HIS A 13 8.45 2.51 -1.22
C HIS A 13 8.78 3.48 -0.08
N ARG A 14 9.93 4.14 -0.14
CA ARG A 14 10.29 5.20 0.82
C ARG A 14 9.50 6.49 0.61
N GLN A 15 9.32 6.93 -0.63
CA GLN A 15 8.71 8.23 -0.94
C GLN A 15 7.19 8.24 -0.76
N HIS A 16 6.50 7.15 -1.08
CA HIS A 16 5.05 7.04 -0.97
C HIS A 16 4.52 7.39 0.43
N PRO A 17 4.95 6.75 1.53
CA PRO A 17 4.45 7.05 2.87
C PRO A 17 4.95 8.40 3.41
N GLN A 18 5.95 9.03 2.80
CA GLN A 18 6.37 10.40 3.12
C GLN A 18 5.47 11.46 2.47
N ALA A 19 4.89 11.14 1.31
CA ALA A 19 4.09 12.06 0.52
C ALA A 19 2.57 11.89 0.75
N ILE A 20 2.12 10.65 0.98
CA ILE A 20 0.71 10.30 1.12
C ILE A 20 0.51 9.77 2.55
N ALA A 21 -0.26 10.52 3.34
CA ALA A 21 -0.51 10.15 4.73
C ALA A 21 -1.47 8.96 4.83
N PHE A 22 -1.22 8.07 5.78
CA PHE A 22 -2.25 7.12 6.20
C PHE A 22 -3.34 7.85 6.99
N GLU A 23 -4.60 7.67 6.61
CA GLU A 23 -5.75 8.30 7.27
C GLU A 23 -7.04 7.50 7.09
N ASN A 24 -8.02 7.75 7.94
CA ASN A 24 -9.33 7.09 7.93
C ASN A 24 -10.50 8.09 7.96
N LEU A 25 -10.33 9.30 7.44
CA LEU A 25 -11.32 10.38 7.49
C LEU A 25 -12.61 10.01 6.76
N ASP A 26 -12.53 9.35 5.60
CA ASP A 26 -13.75 8.89 4.89
C ASP A 26 -14.53 7.85 5.69
N PRO A 27 -13.92 6.73 6.15
CA PRO A 27 -14.59 5.81 7.07
C PRO A 27 -15.15 6.50 8.32
N PHE A 28 -14.40 7.43 8.91
CA PHE A 28 -14.81 8.15 10.11
C PHE A 28 -16.04 9.03 9.89
N LEU A 29 -16.12 9.69 8.73
CA LEU A 29 -17.25 10.53 8.33
C LEU A 29 -18.40 9.72 7.67
N GLY A 30 -18.27 8.40 7.56
CA GLY A 30 -19.28 7.54 6.93
C GLY A 30 -19.32 7.63 5.40
N HIS A 31 -18.27 8.17 4.77
CA HIS A 31 -18.16 8.21 3.31
C HIS A 31 -17.75 6.84 2.74
N ALA A 32 -18.30 6.52 1.56
CA ALA A 32 -17.95 5.31 0.85
C ALA A 32 -16.52 5.36 0.34
N ARG A 33 -15.76 4.28 0.52
CA ARG A 33 -14.41 4.14 -0.05
C ARG A 33 -14.53 3.43 -1.39
N LYS A 34 -14.13 4.10 -2.46
CA LYS A 34 -14.07 3.54 -3.80
C LYS A 34 -12.64 3.08 -4.08
N LEU A 35 -12.50 1.83 -4.51
CA LEU A 35 -11.19 1.19 -4.70
C LEU A 35 -10.82 1.00 -6.19
N ASP A 36 -11.67 1.47 -7.11
CA ASP A 36 -11.30 1.54 -8.52
C ASP A 36 -10.21 2.61 -8.73
N LEU A 37 -9.33 2.36 -9.70
CA LEU A 37 -8.16 3.18 -9.97
C LEU A 37 -8.50 4.67 -10.18
N ALA A 38 -9.57 4.97 -10.93
CA ALA A 38 -9.96 6.34 -11.21
C ALA A 38 -10.32 7.09 -9.93
N SER A 39 -11.11 6.47 -9.04
CA SER A 39 -11.45 7.05 -7.74
C SER A 39 -10.25 7.21 -6.82
N LEU A 40 -9.30 6.26 -6.81
CA LEU A 40 -8.07 6.36 -6.03
C LEU A 40 -7.20 7.52 -6.50
N GLN A 41 -6.99 7.65 -7.82
CA GLN A 41 -6.21 8.75 -8.39
C GLN A 41 -6.85 10.10 -8.12
N ASP A 42 -8.17 10.21 -8.28
CA ASP A 42 -8.87 11.46 -8.02
C ASP A 42 -8.79 11.88 -6.55
N LYS A 43 -9.01 10.94 -5.63
CA LYS A 43 -8.89 11.21 -4.19
C LYS A 43 -7.48 11.64 -3.80
N ILE A 44 -6.46 10.88 -4.22
CA ILE A 44 -5.09 11.07 -3.72
C ILE A 44 -4.37 12.20 -4.45
N PHE A 45 -4.49 12.27 -5.79
CA PHE A 45 -3.74 13.23 -6.59
C PHE A 45 -4.50 14.53 -6.85
N THR A 46 -5.78 14.47 -7.21
CA THR A 46 -6.58 15.69 -7.45
C THR A 46 -6.90 16.40 -6.13
N HIS A 47 -7.34 15.64 -5.12
CA HIS A 47 -7.78 16.20 -3.85
C HIS A 47 -6.69 16.21 -2.76
N GLY A 48 -5.49 15.70 -3.04
CA GLY A 48 -4.34 15.77 -2.13
C GLY A 48 -4.56 15.01 -0.81
N ARG A 49 -5.37 13.94 -0.84
CA ARG A 49 -5.72 13.16 0.35
C ARG A 49 -4.89 11.89 0.52
N GLY A 50 -5.03 11.29 1.69
CA GLY A 50 -4.47 9.99 2.02
C GLY A 50 -5.48 8.85 1.87
N GLY A 51 -5.24 7.76 2.59
CA GLY A 51 -6.20 6.68 2.75
C GLY A 51 -5.69 5.62 3.71
N TYR A 52 -6.42 4.51 3.84
CA TYR A 52 -5.96 3.35 4.60
C TYR A 52 -5.29 2.29 3.71
N CYS A 53 -5.03 1.10 4.25
CA CYS A 53 -4.19 0.07 3.63
C CYS A 53 -4.58 -0.32 2.19
N TYR A 54 -5.86 -0.51 1.90
CA TYR A 54 -6.31 -0.89 0.55
C TYR A 54 -6.09 0.24 -0.46
N GLU A 55 -6.32 1.49 -0.08
CA GLU A 55 -6.14 2.64 -0.98
C GLU A 55 -4.66 2.85 -1.29
N HIS A 56 -3.81 2.76 -0.27
CA HIS A 56 -2.35 2.83 -0.42
C HIS A 56 -1.80 1.70 -1.29
N ASN A 57 -2.07 0.45 -0.92
CA ASN A 57 -1.43 -0.68 -1.57
C ASN A 57 -2.03 -1.00 -2.95
N LEU A 58 -3.30 -0.66 -3.24
CA LEU A 58 -3.82 -0.70 -4.61
C LEU A 58 -3.18 0.36 -5.50
N LEU A 59 -3.08 1.62 -5.03
CA LEU A 59 -2.41 2.68 -5.78
C LEU A 59 -0.95 2.32 -6.07
N PHE A 60 -0.24 1.81 -5.06
CA PHE A 60 1.14 1.38 -5.19
C PHE A 60 1.28 0.18 -6.14
N MET A 61 0.39 -0.80 -6.05
CA MET A 61 0.34 -1.93 -7.00
C MET A 61 0.16 -1.44 -8.44
N HIS A 62 -0.79 -0.54 -8.70
CA HIS A 62 -1.00 0.01 -10.04
C HIS A 62 0.24 0.77 -10.56
N ALA A 63 0.91 1.55 -9.71
CA ALA A 63 2.14 2.23 -10.08
C ALA A 63 3.28 1.24 -10.41
N LEU A 64 3.46 0.19 -9.60
CA LEU A 64 4.46 -0.85 -9.86
C LEU A 64 4.16 -1.65 -11.13
N THR A 65 2.89 -2.03 -11.35
CA THR A 65 2.48 -2.69 -12.61
C THR A 65 2.76 -1.80 -13.82
N ALA A 66 2.46 -0.51 -13.74
CA ALA A 66 2.73 0.43 -14.84
C ALA A 66 4.23 0.61 -15.14
N LEU A 67 5.09 0.40 -14.14
CA LEU A 67 6.55 0.41 -14.28
C LEU A 67 7.14 -0.94 -14.75
N GLY A 68 6.30 -1.97 -14.90
CA GLY A 68 6.70 -3.29 -15.40
C GLY A 68 7.11 -4.30 -14.32
N PHE A 69 6.83 -4.05 -13.04
CA PHE A 69 7.02 -5.06 -12.00
C PHE A 69 5.93 -6.14 -12.08
N GLU A 70 6.32 -7.39 -11.82
CA GLU A 70 5.37 -8.45 -11.48
C GLU A 70 4.96 -8.28 -10.03
N VAL A 71 3.69 -7.94 -9.80
CA VAL A 71 3.15 -7.63 -8.47
C VAL A 71 1.79 -8.27 -8.26
N SER A 72 1.55 -8.82 -7.08
CA SER A 72 0.26 -9.38 -6.69
C SER A 72 -0.14 -8.99 -5.26
N GLY A 73 -1.46 -8.91 -5.03
CA GLY A 73 -2.03 -8.59 -3.74
C GLY A 73 -2.02 -9.78 -2.77
N LEU A 74 -1.68 -9.52 -1.52
CA LEU A 74 -1.79 -10.43 -0.39
C LEU A 74 -2.70 -9.83 0.69
N ALA A 75 -3.18 -10.68 1.60
CA ALA A 75 -3.93 -10.26 2.78
C ALA A 75 -3.28 -10.79 4.06
N ALA A 76 -3.25 -9.96 5.10
CA ALA A 76 -2.66 -10.27 6.39
C ALA A 76 -3.66 -10.08 7.54
N ARG A 77 -3.42 -10.83 8.62
CA ARG A 77 -4.09 -10.66 9.91
C ARG A 77 -3.26 -9.69 10.75
N VAL A 78 -3.84 -8.58 11.19
CA VAL A 78 -3.14 -7.60 12.02
C VAL A 78 -3.00 -8.16 13.43
N LEU A 79 -1.76 -8.21 13.93
CA LEU A 79 -1.42 -8.59 15.32
C LEU A 79 -1.02 -7.36 16.16
N TRP A 80 -0.69 -6.25 15.51
CA TRP A 80 -0.30 -5.02 16.21
C TRP A 80 -1.41 -4.54 17.15
N GLY A 81 -1.08 -4.42 18.44
CA GLY A 81 -2.02 -4.02 19.49
C GLY A 81 -3.08 -5.08 19.84
N GLN A 82 -2.90 -6.33 19.40
CA GLN A 82 -3.79 -7.45 19.72
C GLN A 82 -3.12 -8.38 20.75
N PRO A 83 -3.90 -9.13 21.56
CA PRO A 83 -3.36 -10.19 22.41
C PRO A 83 -2.59 -11.25 21.61
N ASP A 84 -1.58 -11.87 22.23
CA ASP A 84 -0.70 -12.86 21.58
C ASP A 84 -1.45 -14.08 21.02
N ASP A 85 -2.58 -14.45 21.61
CA ASP A 85 -3.42 -15.59 21.23
C ASP A 85 -4.60 -15.20 20.32
N ALA A 86 -4.69 -13.93 19.90
CA ALA A 86 -5.79 -13.45 19.10
C ALA A 86 -5.79 -14.02 17.66
N ILE A 87 -6.96 -14.49 17.23
CA ILE A 87 -7.22 -14.81 15.82
C ILE A 87 -8.01 -13.66 15.21
N THR A 88 -7.33 -12.78 14.47
CA THR A 88 -7.95 -11.59 13.88
C THR A 88 -8.38 -11.79 12.43
N ALA A 89 -9.26 -10.93 11.93
CA ALA A 89 -9.65 -10.94 10.51
C ALA A 89 -8.46 -10.61 9.60
N ARG A 90 -8.50 -11.12 8.36
CA ARG A 90 -7.59 -10.69 7.28
C ARG A 90 -7.96 -9.28 6.82
N SER A 91 -7.56 -8.30 7.61
CA SER A 91 -7.99 -6.90 7.55
C SER A 91 -6.97 -5.98 6.89
N HIS A 92 -5.76 -6.48 6.61
CA HIS A 92 -4.68 -5.70 6.01
C HIS A 92 -4.32 -6.23 4.63
N MET A 93 -3.97 -5.32 3.73
CA MET A 93 -3.46 -5.63 2.39
C MET A 93 -1.97 -5.34 2.35
N LEU A 94 -1.20 -6.19 1.69
CA LEU A 94 0.21 -5.96 1.34
C LEU A 94 0.47 -6.56 -0.05
N LEU A 95 1.67 -6.34 -0.59
CA LEU A 95 2.03 -6.78 -1.94
C LEU A 95 3.18 -7.76 -1.92
N ARG A 96 3.12 -8.72 -2.84
CA ARG A 96 4.24 -9.55 -3.27
C ARG A 96 4.79 -8.97 -4.58
N VAL A 97 6.09 -8.74 -4.66
CA VAL A 97 6.77 -8.29 -5.88
C VAL A 97 7.81 -9.33 -6.28
N GLU A 98 7.69 -9.88 -7.48
CA GLU A 98 8.73 -10.76 -8.05
C GLU A 98 9.68 -9.90 -8.89
N PHE A 99 10.97 -9.93 -8.57
CA PHE A 99 11.99 -9.16 -9.28
C PHE A 99 13.35 -9.87 -9.22
N ASP A 100 13.98 -10.05 -10.38
CA ASP A 100 15.32 -10.64 -10.52
C ASP A 100 15.47 -12.02 -9.82
N GLY A 101 14.44 -12.86 -9.92
CA GLY A 101 14.41 -14.19 -9.30
C GLY A 101 14.17 -14.19 -7.78
N HIS A 102 13.89 -13.03 -7.19
CA HIS A 102 13.59 -12.87 -5.77
C HIS A 102 12.16 -12.40 -5.53
N THR A 103 11.57 -12.90 -4.45
CA THR A 103 10.27 -12.46 -3.95
C THR A 103 10.48 -11.42 -2.85
N TYR A 104 9.87 -10.26 -3.02
CA TYR A 104 9.88 -9.17 -2.05
C TYR A 104 8.48 -8.93 -1.47
N LEU A 105 8.42 -8.49 -0.23
CA LEU A 105 7.22 -7.91 0.37
C LEU A 105 7.28 -6.38 0.27
N ALA A 106 6.20 -5.77 -0.21
CA ALA A 106 6.02 -4.33 -0.21
C ALA A 106 4.71 -3.95 0.46
N ASP A 107 4.73 -2.91 1.29
CA ASP A 107 3.58 -2.43 2.04
C ASP A 107 3.81 -0.98 2.43
N VAL A 108 3.08 -0.08 1.78
CA VAL A 108 3.15 1.37 2.02
C VAL A 108 1.89 1.87 2.74
N GLY A 109 1.14 0.96 3.39
CA GLY A 109 -0.21 1.23 3.88
C GLY A 109 -0.57 0.65 5.25
N PHE A 110 0.39 0.19 6.06
CA PHE A 110 0.07 -0.41 7.37
C PHE A 110 -0.52 0.56 8.40
N GLY A 111 -0.17 1.85 8.32
CA GLY A 111 -0.58 2.86 9.29
C GLY A 111 0.54 3.23 10.25
N GLY A 112 0.38 2.92 11.55
CA GLY A 112 1.28 3.42 12.61
C GLY A 112 2.76 3.05 12.46
N LEU A 113 3.06 1.92 11.82
CA LEU A 113 4.42 1.45 11.51
C LEU A 113 4.55 1.12 10.02
N THR A 114 4.25 2.08 9.16
CA THR A 114 4.37 1.88 7.71
C THR A 114 5.82 1.60 7.31
N LEU A 115 6.04 0.50 6.59
CA LEU A 115 7.36 0.14 6.05
C LEU A 115 7.82 1.19 5.03
N THR A 116 9.14 1.39 4.92
CA THR A 116 9.73 2.38 4.00
C THR A 116 10.78 1.76 3.06
N ALA A 117 10.79 0.43 2.96
CA ALA A 117 11.59 -0.33 2.03
C ALA A 117 10.91 -1.69 1.77
N PRO A 118 11.06 -2.27 0.58
CA PRO A 118 10.72 -3.68 0.36
C PRO A 118 11.61 -4.58 1.23
N LEU A 119 11.04 -5.69 1.70
CA LEU A 119 11.74 -6.75 2.44
C LEU A 119 12.02 -7.94 1.54
#